data_AF-A0A6N2N2Q8-F1
#
_entry.id   AF-A0A6N2N2Q8-F1
#
_cell.length_a   1.000
_cell.length_b   1.000
_cell.length_c   1.000
_cell.angle_alpha   90.00
_cell.angle_beta   90.00
_cell.angle_gamma   90.00
#
_symmetry.space_group_name_H-M   'P 1'
#
loop_
_entity.id
_entity.type
_entity.pdbx_description
1 polymer ?
#
loop_
_entity_poly.entity_id
_entity_poly.type
_entity_poly.pdbx_seq_one_letter_code
_entity_poly.pdbx_strand_id
1 'polypeptide(L)'
;MNGKVNGAVETCRGEDKFVMSKRLENYLNFSHPMIAENFNPNECAWAYGMNIFDLEAWRKTNISLTYHHWVEENLKSGLSLWQLGTLPPGLIAFHGHVHVIDPFWHMLGLGYQENTSFAGAETAGVIHFNGRAKPWLDIAFPQLRPLWAKYINSSDKFITGCHIRTS
;
A
#
# COMPACT_ATOMS: atom_id res chain seq x y z
N MET A 1 17.73 5.32 7.64
CA MET A 1 17.30 4.68 6.37
C MET A 1 18.46 4.42 5.39
N ASN A 2 19.72 4.28 5.84
CA ASN A 2 20.88 3.99 4.98
C ASN A 2 20.98 4.87 3.71
N GLY A 3 20.71 6.18 3.85
CA GLY A 3 20.71 7.13 2.73
C GLY A 3 19.54 7.02 1.74
N LYS A 4 18.58 6.11 1.97
CA LYS A 4 17.31 6.01 1.23
C LYS A 4 16.27 6.98 1.80
N VAL A 5 15.26 7.29 0.99
CA VAL A 5 14.27 8.33 1.29
C VAL A 5 12.98 7.75 1.89
N ASN A 6 12.52 6.59 1.41
CA ASN A 6 11.25 5.99 1.81
C ASN A 6 11.48 4.66 2.55
N GLY A 7 11.13 4.59 3.83
CA GLY A 7 10.97 3.35 4.58
C GLY A 7 9.60 2.74 4.32
N ALA A 8 9.55 1.56 3.68
CA ALA A 8 8.29 0.89 3.32
C ALA A 8 8.40 -0.63 3.41
N VAL A 9 7.28 -1.30 3.70
CA VAL A 9 7.20 -2.77 3.66
C VAL A 9 7.13 -3.23 2.20
N GLU A 10 7.98 -4.18 1.83
CA GLU A 10 8.01 -4.79 0.51
C GLU A 10 6.89 -5.85 0.36
N THR A 11 6.17 -5.86 -0.77
CA THR A 11 5.03 -6.77 -0.96
C THR A 11 5.42 -8.15 -1.48
N CYS A 12 6.66 -8.33 -1.94
CA CYS A 12 7.19 -9.62 -2.37
C CYS A 12 7.39 -10.62 -1.22
N ARG A 13 7.54 -10.14 0.01
CA ARG A 13 7.82 -10.99 1.17
C ARG A 13 6.50 -11.49 1.75
N GLY A 14 6.36 -12.81 1.81
CA GLY A 14 5.18 -13.48 2.37
C GLY A 14 4.46 -14.39 1.37
N GLU A 15 3.63 -15.27 1.91
CA GLU A 15 2.94 -16.33 1.15
C GLU A 15 1.58 -15.89 0.60
N ASP A 16 1.15 -14.66 0.89
CA ASP A 16 -0.15 -14.15 0.48
C ASP A 16 -0.26 -14.03 -1.04
N LYS A 17 -1.38 -14.52 -1.60
CA LYS A 17 -1.65 -14.51 -3.04
C LYS A 17 -2.67 -13.45 -3.47
N PHE A 18 -3.41 -12.86 -2.53
CA PHE A 18 -4.62 -12.08 -2.81
C PHE A 18 -4.55 -10.63 -2.34
N VAL A 19 -3.60 -10.30 -1.46
CA VAL A 19 -3.58 -9.04 -0.73
C VAL A 19 -3.01 -7.88 -1.54
N MET A 20 -1.92 -8.07 -2.27
CA MET A 20 -1.32 -7.07 -3.15
C MET A 20 -0.50 -7.74 -4.26
N SER A 21 -0.43 -7.08 -5.40
CA SER A 21 0.52 -7.47 -6.44
C SER A 21 1.95 -7.27 -5.96
N LYS A 22 2.80 -8.27 -6.19
CA LYS A 22 4.14 -8.32 -5.61
C LYS A 22 5.18 -7.57 -6.43
N ARG A 23 4.97 -7.50 -7.75
CA ARG A 23 5.98 -7.09 -8.72
C ARG A 23 5.52 -5.93 -9.59
N LEU A 24 6.47 -5.15 -10.08
CA LEU A 24 6.22 -3.98 -10.94
C LEU A 24 5.40 -4.32 -12.19
N GLU A 25 5.53 -5.52 -12.75
CA GLU A 25 4.75 -5.97 -13.92
C GLU A 25 3.23 -5.86 -13.75
N ASN A 26 2.75 -5.88 -12.50
CA ASN A 26 1.33 -5.78 -12.20
C ASN A 26 0.85 -4.34 -12.05
N TYR A 27 1.77 -3.38 -12.02
CA TYR A 27 1.50 -1.96 -11.83
C TYR A 27 1.82 -1.14 -13.08
N LEU A 28 2.85 -1.54 -13.84
CA LEU A 28 3.34 -0.82 -15.01
C LEU A 28 3.08 -1.62 -16.29
N ASN A 29 2.87 -0.93 -17.40
CA ASN A 29 2.66 -1.55 -18.70
C ASN A 29 3.98 -1.88 -19.39
N PHE A 30 4.51 -3.07 -19.16
CA PHE A 30 5.78 -3.53 -19.76
C PHE A 30 5.71 -3.81 -21.27
N SER A 31 4.53 -3.78 -21.89
CA SER A 31 4.43 -3.77 -23.35
C SER A 31 4.80 -2.42 -23.95
N HIS A 32 4.83 -1.34 -23.14
CA HIS A 32 5.25 -0.02 -23.58
C HIS A 32 6.78 0.12 -23.49
N PRO A 33 7.48 0.50 -24.59
CA PRO A 33 8.96 0.55 -24.63
C PRO A 33 9.57 1.39 -23.51
N MET A 34 9.01 2.58 -23.26
CA MET A 34 9.47 3.48 -22.19
C MET A 34 9.49 2.81 -20.80
N ILE A 35 8.54 1.91 -20.50
CA ILE A 35 8.54 1.18 -19.23
C ILE A 35 9.57 0.04 -19.28
N ALA A 36 9.57 -0.75 -20.35
CA ALA A 36 10.46 -1.91 -20.51
C ALA A 36 11.95 -1.54 -20.54
N GLU A 37 12.29 -0.35 -21.03
CA GLU A 37 13.67 0.16 -21.10
C GLU A 37 14.17 0.70 -19.76
N ASN A 38 13.28 1.14 -18.87
CA ASN A 38 13.64 1.83 -17.62
C ASN A 38 13.44 0.99 -16.35
N PHE A 39 12.61 -0.04 -16.38
CA PHE A 39 12.27 -0.84 -15.21
C PHE A 39 12.42 -2.33 -15.49
N ASN A 40 12.57 -3.12 -14.43
CA ASN A 40 12.54 -4.57 -14.52
C ASN A 40 11.17 -5.10 -14.03
N PRO A 41 10.46 -5.92 -14.84
CA PRO A 41 9.14 -6.44 -14.46
C PRO A 41 9.17 -7.25 -13.17
N ASN A 42 10.31 -7.88 -12.87
CA ASN A 42 10.48 -8.74 -11.70
C ASN A 42 10.80 -7.99 -10.42
N GLU A 43 11.05 -6.68 -10.47
CA GLU A 43 11.33 -5.92 -9.25
C GLU A 43 10.13 -5.88 -8.31
N CYS A 44 10.44 -5.88 -7.02
CA CYS A 44 9.45 -5.92 -5.97
C CYS A 44 8.82 -4.55 -5.76
N ALA A 45 7.49 -4.54 -5.66
CA ALA A 45 6.74 -3.38 -5.23
C ALA A 45 6.81 -3.25 -3.70
N TRP A 46 6.43 -2.08 -3.20
CA TRP A 46 6.28 -1.79 -1.78
C TRP A 46 4.86 -1.31 -1.50
N ALA A 47 4.42 -1.51 -0.26
CA ALA A 47 3.08 -1.19 0.18
C ALA A 47 2.92 0.32 0.41
N TYR A 48 1.92 0.91 -0.25
CA TYR A 48 1.50 2.28 0.02
C TYR A 48 0.56 2.33 1.21
N GLY A 49 0.63 3.41 1.99
CA GLY A 49 -0.33 3.73 3.06
C GLY A 49 0.30 3.86 4.45
N MET A 50 1.44 3.20 4.68
CA MET A 50 2.29 3.43 5.86
C MET A 50 3.74 3.51 5.36
N ASN A 51 4.32 4.69 5.48
CA ASN A 51 5.66 4.99 4.97
C ASN A 51 6.37 5.93 5.93
N ILE A 52 7.69 5.81 6.02
CA ILE A 52 8.56 6.70 6.80
C ILE A 52 9.43 7.46 5.80
N PHE A 53 9.27 8.79 5.73
CA PHE A 53 10.04 9.59 4.77
C PHE A 53 11.15 10.39 5.45
N ASP A 54 12.37 10.25 4.92
CA ASP A 54 13.48 11.15 5.24
C ASP A 54 13.35 12.40 4.39
N LEU A 55 12.78 13.46 4.96
CA LEU A 55 12.55 14.70 4.23
C LEU A 55 13.84 15.45 3.90
N GLU A 56 14.91 15.26 4.68
CA GLU A 56 16.20 15.87 4.38
C GLU A 56 16.88 15.16 3.20
N ALA A 57 16.86 13.83 3.18
CA ALA A 57 17.34 13.07 2.04
C ALA A 57 16.49 13.33 0.79
N TRP A 58 15.15 13.41 0.93
CA TRP A 58 14.26 13.74 -0.20
C TRP A 58 14.68 15.07 -0.85
N ARG A 59 14.87 16.14 -0.06
CA ARG A 59 15.28 17.45 -0.57
C ARG A 59 16.60 17.45 -1.35
N LYS A 60 17.45 16.45 -1.16
CA LYS A 60 18.75 16.28 -1.84
C LYS A 60 18.66 15.34 -3.06
N THR A 61 17.47 14.86 -3.42
CA THR A 61 17.23 13.96 -4.55
C THR A 61 16.30 14.61 -5.59
N ASN A 62 16.19 14.00 -6.77
CA ASN A 62 15.30 14.44 -7.84
C ASN A 62 13.93 13.74 -7.81
N ILE A 63 13.56 13.02 -6.75
CA ILE A 63 12.33 12.20 -6.67
C ILE A 63 11.08 12.98 -7.09
N SER A 64 10.89 14.22 -6.63
CA SER A 64 9.72 15.03 -7.01
C SER A 64 9.71 15.39 -8.50
N LEU A 65 10.89 15.68 -9.07
CA LEU A 65 11.02 15.96 -10.50
C LEU A 65 10.76 14.71 -11.33
N THR A 66 11.31 13.56 -10.92
CA THR A 66 11.05 12.26 -11.53
C THR A 66 9.56 11.93 -11.50
N TYR A 67 8.88 12.13 -10.37
CA TYR A 67 7.43 11.94 -10.25
C TYR A 67 6.66 12.77 -11.29
N HIS A 68 6.92 14.08 -11.35
CA HIS A 68 6.23 14.96 -12.29
C HIS A 68 6.53 14.62 -13.75
N HIS A 69 7.78 14.32 -14.07
CA HIS A 69 8.19 13.90 -15.40
C HIS A 69 7.41 12.66 -15.87
N TRP A 70 7.36 11.60 -15.07
CA TRP A 70 6.66 10.38 -15.45
C TRP A 70 5.14 10.56 -15.53
N VAL A 71 4.56 11.40 -14.66
CA VAL A 71 3.13 11.76 -14.77
C VAL A 71 2.84 12.46 -16.09
N GLU A 72 3.71 13.38 -16.51
CA GLU A 72 3.60 14.07 -17.80
C GLU A 72 3.74 13.11 -18.98
N GLU A 73 4.73 12.20 -18.95
CA GLU A 73 4.90 11.19 -19.99
C GLU A 73 3.70 10.25 -20.07
N ASN A 74 3.11 9.85 -18.94
CA ASN A 74 1.90 9.04 -18.96
C ASN A 74 0.72 9.77 -19.61
N LEU A 75 0.57 11.08 -19.37
CA LEU A 75 -0.44 11.90 -20.04
C LEU A 75 -0.20 11.98 -21.55
N LYS A 76 1.04 12.21 -21.99
CA LYS A 76 1.41 12.25 -23.41
C LYS A 76 1.18 10.90 -24.10
N SER A 77 1.40 9.80 -23.39
CA SER A 77 1.16 8.44 -23.87
C SER A 77 -0.30 8.00 -23.80
N GLY A 78 -1.25 8.91 -23.55
CA GLY A 78 -2.68 8.58 -23.48
C GLY A 78 -3.04 7.68 -22.29
N LEU A 79 -2.36 7.84 -21.16
CA LEU A 79 -2.51 7.05 -19.93
C LEU A 79 -2.16 5.57 -20.10
N SER A 80 -1.23 5.25 -21.01
CA SER A 80 -0.87 3.87 -21.34
C SER A 80 0.32 3.30 -20.55
N LEU A 81 1.03 4.10 -19.75
CA LEU A 81 2.21 3.63 -19.01
C LEU A 81 1.84 2.79 -17.78
N TRP A 82 0.68 3.03 -17.18
CA TRP A 82 0.13 2.25 -16.06
C TRP A 82 -1.39 2.46 -15.92
N GLN A 83 -2.06 1.58 -15.18
CA GLN A 83 -3.48 1.76 -14.83
C GLN A 83 -3.65 2.76 -13.68
N LEU A 84 -4.82 3.41 -13.60
CA LEU A 84 -5.14 4.45 -12.62
C LEU A 84 -4.71 4.10 -11.18
N GLY A 85 -4.23 5.11 -10.46
CA GLY A 85 -3.81 5.00 -9.07
C GLY A 85 -2.59 5.86 -8.77
N THR A 86 -2.34 6.11 -7.49
CA THR A 86 -1.18 6.88 -7.02
C THR A 86 0.05 6.02 -6.78
N LEU A 87 -0.11 4.70 -6.63
CA LEU A 87 1.00 3.79 -6.37
C LEU A 87 1.95 3.66 -7.58
N PRO A 88 1.51 3.42 -8.82
CA PRO A 88 2.43 3.28 -9.96
C PRO A 88 3.43 4.45 -10.12
N PRO A 89 3.02 5.73 -10.12
CA PRO A 89 3.98 6.83 -10.21
C PRO A 89 4.86 6.95 -8.95
N GLY A 90 4.38 6.50 -7.79
CA GLY A 90 5.20 6.39 -6.57
C GLY A 90 6.28 5.30 -6.67
N LEU A 91 5.96 4.12 -7.23
CA LEU A 91 6.93 3.04 -7.46
C LEU A 91 8.05 3.52 -8.37
N ILE A 92 7.70 4.26 -9.43
CA ILE A 92 8.67 4.87 -10.36
C ILE A 92 9.51 5.94 -9.67
N ALA A 93 8.88 6.93 -9.02
CA ALA A 93 9.60 8.07 -8.45
C ALA A 93 10.56 7.67 -7.33
N PHE A 94 10.20 6.67 -6.54
CA PHE A 94 11.02 6.14 -5.45
C PHE A 94 11.87 4.94 -5.86
N HIS A 95 11.96 4.61 -7.14
CA HIS A 95 12.82 3.52 -7.63
C HIS A 95 14.26 3.74 -7.17
N GLY A 96 14.86 2.71 -6.56
CA GLY A 96 16.19 2.83 -5.95
C GLY A 96 16.28 3.69 -4.68
N HIS A 97 15.19 4.30 -4.20
CA HIS A 97 15.15 5.17 -3.02
C HIS A 97 14.39 4.60 -1.82
N VAL A 98 14.02 3.31 -1.88
CA VAL A 98 13.30 2.62 -0.81
C VAL A 98 14.26 1.85 0.11
N HIS A 99 14.02 1.96 1.41
CA HIS A 99 14.57 1.09 2.44
C HIS A 99 13.48 0.15 2.92
N VAL A 100 13.68 -1.15 2.74
CA VAL A 100 12.71 -2.15 3.22
C VAL A 100 12.73 -2.17 4.74
N ILE A 101 11.55 -1.96 5.35
CA ILE A 101 11.37 -2.03 6.80
C ILE A 101 10.68 -3.34 7.20
N ASP A 102 10.71 -3.65 8.49
CA ASP A 102 10.10 -4.86 9.06
C ASP A 102 8.58 -4.91 8.79
N PRO A 103 8.03 -6.04 8.30
CA PRO A 103 6.59 -6.23 8.09
C PRO A 103 5.71 -5.94 9.30
N PHE A 104 6.27 -6.01 10.52
CA PHE A 104 5.64 -5.55 11.76
C PHE A 104 5.03 -4.15 11.62
N TRP A 105 5.71 -3.23 10.93
CA TRP A 105 5.27 -1.84 10.81
C TRP A 105 4.03 -1.66 9.95
N HIS A 106 3.75 -2.55 9.01
CA HIS A 106 2.62 -2.42 8.10
C HIS A 106 2.07 -3.79 7.69
N MET A 107 1.09 -4.28 8.47
CA MET A 107 0.34 -5.48 8.14
C MET A 107 -0.80 -5.14 7.20
N LEU A 108 -0.59 -5.41 5.92
CA LEU A 108 -1.58 -5.26 4.86
C LEU A 108 -2.46 -6.50 4.69
N GLY A 109 -3.57 -6.34 3.98
CA GLY A 109 -4.38 -7.45 3.49
C GLY A 109 -5.68 -7.72 4.23
N LEU A 110 -5.93 -6.97 5.30
CA LEU A 110 -7.14 -7.16 6.07
C LEU A 110 -8.35 -6.83 5.19
N GLY A 111 -9.29 -7.77 5.14
CA GLY A 111 -10.51 -7.66 4.32
C GLY A 111 -10.42 -8.24 2.90
N TYR A 112 -9.33 -8.92 2.53
CA TYR A 112 -9.26 -9.73 1.30
C TYR A 112 -9.60 -11.20 1.53
N GLN A 113 -9.15 -11.76 2.66
CA GLN A 113 -9.28 -13.18 2.99
C GLN A 113 -9.42 -13.41 4.50
N GLU A 114 -10.08 -14.51 4.86
CA GLU A 114 -10.48 -14.82 6.23
C GLU A 114 -9.32 -15.36 7.10
N ASN A 115 -8.31 -15.97 6.47
CA ASN A 115 -7.15 -16.60 7.12
C ASN A 115 -6.12 -15.61 7.74
N THR A 116 -6.49 -14.33 7.91
CA THR A 116 -5.61 -13.36 8.56
C THR A 116 -5.49 -13.69 10.05
N SER A 117 -4.26 -13.83 10.56
CA SER A 117 -4.00 -14.08 11.98
C SER A 117 -4.42 -12.89 12.84
N PHE A 118 -5.39 -13.10 13.73
CA PHE A 118 -5.81 -12.07 14.69
C PHE A 118 -4.67 -11.66 15.62
N ALA A 119 -3.92 -12.63 16.17
CA ALA A 119 -2.79 -12.34 17.06
C ALA A 119 -1.66 -11.57 16.33
N GLY A 120 -1.41 -11.90 15.06
CA GLY A 120 -0.49 -11.13 14.22
C GLY A 120 -0.96 -9.69 14.01
N ALA A 121 -2.26 -9.52 13.69
CA ALA A 121 -2.85 -8.20 13.50
C ALA A 121 -2.93 -7.37 14.79
N GLU A 122 -3.13 -8.01 15.94
CA GLU A 122 -3.17 -7.33 17.24
C GLU A 122 -1.81 -6.79 17.67
N THR A 123 -0.73 -7.48 17.29
CA THR A 123 0.64 -7.11 17.64
C THR A 123 1.30 -6.17 16.64
N ALA A 124 0.83 -6.12 15.39
CA ALA A 124 1.40 -5.26 14.35
C ALA A 124 1.36 -3.76 14.72
N GLY A 125 2.35 -3.00 14.25
CA GLY A 125 2.43 -1.56 14.47
C GLY A 125 1.30 -0.80 13.77
N VAL A 126 1.00 -1.16 12.52
CA VAL A 126 -0.15 -0.63 11.76
C VAL A 126 -0.82 -1.77 11.00
N ILE A 127 -2.14 -1.92 11.19
CA ILE A 127 -2.97 -2.80 10.36
C ILE A 127 -3.66 -1.98 9.26
N HIS A 128 -3.67 -2.52 8.05
CA HIS A 128 -4.27 -1.86 6.89
C HIS A 128 -5.41 -2.71 6.35
N PHE A 129 -6.65 -2.27 6.62
CA PHE A 129 -7.86 -2.79 5.99
C PHE A 129 -7.96 -2.27 4.55
N ASN A 130 -7.09 -2.72 3.64
CA ASN A 130 -7.11 -2.35 2.23
C ASN A 130 -8.08 -3.20 1.39
N GLY A 131 -8.56 -4.34 1.92
CA GLY A 131 -9.55 -5.18 1.26
C GLY A 131 -10.98 -4.64 1.30
N ARG A 132 -11.91 -5.35 0.66
CA ARG A 132 -13.32 -4.94 0.54
C ARG A 132 -14.12 -5.20 1.82
N ALA A 133 -13.80 -6.27 2.55
CA ALA A 133 -14.46 -6.64 3.79
C ALA A 133 -14.00 -5.73 4.95
N LYS A 134 -14.44 -4.47 4.93
CA LYS A 134 -14.16 -3.50 5.99
C LYS A 134 -14.86 -3.89 7.29
N PRO A 135 -14.27 -3.63 8.47
CA PRO A 135 -14.81 -4.08 9.76
C PRO A 135 -16.15 -3.43 10.13
N TRP A 136 -16.48 -2.28 9.53
CA TRP A 136 -17.75 -1.56 9.70
C TRP A 136 -18.84 -1.97 8.70
N LEU A 137 -18.61 -2.98 7.86
CA LEU A 137 -19.59 -3.48 6.90
C LEU A 137 -20.07 -4.88 7.29
N ASP A 138 -21.25 -5.28 6.81
CA ASP A 138 -21.79 -6.62 7.08
C ASP A 138 -20.91 -7.75 6.52
N ILE A 139 -20.20 -7.49 5.41
CA ILE A 139 -19.27 -8.43 4.77
C ILE A 139 -17.93 -8.57 5.51
N ALA A 140 -17.73 -7.88 6.65
CA ALA A 140 -16.53 -7.99 7.47
C ALA A 140 -16.26 -9.44 7.90
N PHE A 141 -14.99 -9.80 7.99
CA PHE A 141 -14.58 -11.00 8.71
C PHE A 141 -14.78 -10.78 10.22
N PRO A 142 -15.70 -11.52 10.88
CA PRO A 142 -16.12 -11.23 12.26
C PRO A 142 -14.95 -11.20 13.25
N GLN A 143 -14.00 -12.12 13.10
CA GLN A 143 -12.80 -12.20 13.93
C GLN A 143 -11.95 -10.93 13.88
N LEU A 144 -11.97 -10.15 12.79
CA LEU A 144 -11.17 -8.93 12.66
C LEU A 144 -11.92 -7.67 13.14
N ARG A 145 -13.23 -7.72 13.37
CA ARG A 145 -14.03 -6.56 13.83
C ARG A 145 -13.50 -5.93 15.12
N PRO A 146 -13.12 -6.70 16.16
CA PRO A 146 -12.67 -6.12 17.42
C PRO A 146 -11.44 -5.20 17.28
N LEU A 147 -10.58 -5.44 16.27
CA LEU A 147 -9.38 -4.64 16.03
C LEU A 147 -9.70 -3.17 15.76
N TRP A 148 -10.81 -2.89 15.08
CA TRP A 148 -11.28 -1.53 14.79
C TRP A 148 -12.35 -1.07 15.78
N ALA A 149 -13.28 -1.97 16.13
CA ALA A 149 -14.44 -1.63 16.96
C ALA A 149 -14.08 -1.10 18.35
N LYS A 150 -12.93 -1.49 18.90
CA LYS A 150 -12.43 -0.99 20.21
C LYS A 150 -12.19 0.52 20.26
N TYR A 151 -12.10 1.20 19.12
CA TYR A 151 -11.91 2.65 19.04
C TYR A 151 -13.20 3.42 18.79
N ILE A 152 -14.33 2.72 18.66
CA ILE A 152 -15.63 3.35 18.41
C ILE A 152 -16.20 3.91 19.71
N ASN A 153 -16.65 5.17 19.68
CA ASN A 153 -17.46 5.73 20.75
C ASN A 153 -18.93 5.28 20.59
N SER A 154 -19.36 4.30 21.38
CA SER A 154 -20.74 3.81 21.38
C SER A 154 -21.78 4.84 21.84
N SER A 155 -21.34 5.93 22.48
CA SER A 155 -22.22 7.03 22.91
C SER A 155 -22.46 8.08 21.81
N ASP A 156 -21.76 8.00 20.69
CA ASP A 156 -21.94 8.90 19.56
C ASP A 156 -23.23 8.55 18.80
N LYS A 157 -24.16 9.51 18.72
CA LYS A 157 -25.48 9.32 18.10
C LYS A 157 -25.41 9.00 16.60
N PHE A 158 -24.44 9.54 15.88
CA PHE A 158 -24.26 9.23 14.46
C PHE A 158 -23.80 7.80 14.29
N ILE A 159 -22.88 7.35 15.13
CA ILE A 159 -22.39 5.98 15.11
C ILE A 159 -23.47 4.98 15.49
N THR A 160 -24.28 5.28 16.51
CA THR A 160 -25.38 4.38 16.92
C THR A 160 -26.40 4.20 15.79
N GLY A 161 -26.64 5.25 15.00
CA GLY A 161 -27.53 5.21 13.83
C GLY A 161 -27.02 4.35 12.66
N CYS A 162 -25.72 4.03 12.62
CA CYS A 162 -25.12 3.20 11.57
C CYS A 162 -25.20 1.69 11.85
N HIS A 163 -25.75 1.27 13.00
CA HIS A 163 -25.90 -0.15 13.37
C HIS A 163 -24.62 -1.00 13.21
N ILE A 164 -23.47 -0.42 13.51
CA ILE A 164 -22.17 -1.09 13.38
C ILE A 164 -22.08 -2.26 14.35
N ARG A 165 -21.76 -3.46 13.84
CA ARG A 165 -21.51 -4.65 14.65
C ARG A 165 -20.10 -4.59 15.23
N THR A 166 -19.99 -4.63 16.56
CA THR A 166 -18.71 -4.59 17.28
C THR A 166 -18.12 -6.00 17.52
N SER A 167 -18.93 -7.04 17.34
CA SER A 167 -18.61 -8.47 17.34
C SER A 167 -19.41 -9.18 16.26
#